data_AF-A0A401Q9E2-F1
#
_entry.id   AF-A0A401Q9E2-F1
#
_cell.length_a   1.000
_cell.length_b   1.000
_cell.length_c   1.000
_cell.angle_alpha   90.00
_cell.angle_beta   90.00
_cell.angle_gamma   90.00
#
_symmetry.space_group_name_H-M   'P 1'
#
loop_
_entity.id
_entity.type
_entity.pdbx_description
1 polymer ?
#
loop_
_entity_poly.entity_id
_entity_poly.type
_entity_poly.pdbx_seq_one_letter_code
_entity_poly.pdbx_strand_id
1 'polypeptide(L)'
;CKIGYFKDEVGHGNCTKCPANSHSEAEASVSCPCLSGYNRTEAHTPSSSCIAIETSNPFLTTRNLALEKDDSGGTVTGVILAAIGGALLVAVLIIGVLVSWRIKTKNK
;
A
#
# COMPACT_ATOMS: atom_id res chain seq x y z
N CYS A 1 8.83 4.51 -22.93
CA CYS A 1 7.87 3.63 -23.63
C CYS A 1 6.90 4.48 -24.42
N LYS A 2 6.44 4.03 -25.59
CA LYS A 2 5.42 4.76 -26.37
C LYS A 2 4.04 4.57 -25.73
N ILE A 3 3.07 5.40 -26.12
CA ILE A 3 1.64 5.22 -25.78
C ILE A 3 1.21 3.78 -26.13
N GLY A 4 0.43 3.16 -25.23
CA GLY A 4 0.03 1.74 -25.33
C GLY A 4 1.08 0.73 -24.85
N TYR A 5 2.23 1.19 -24.36
CA TYR A 5 3.27 0.36 -23.72
C TYR A 5 3.57 0.86 -22.30
N PHE A 6 4.07 -0.03 -21.46
CA PHE A 6 4.48 0.28 -20.09
C PHE A 6 5.79 -0.41 -19.71
N LYS A 7 6.42 0.08 -18.64
CA LYS A 7 7.55 -0.59 -17.97
C LYS A 7 7.58 -0.21 -16.49
N ASP A 8 7.49 -1.20 -15.63
CA ASP A 8 7.48 -1.08 -14.17
C ASP A 8 8.83 -0.68 -13.57
N GLU A 9 9.93 -1.08 -14.21
CA GLU A 9 11.29 -0.76 -13.74
C GLU A 9 11.96 0.38 -14.54
N VAL A 10 12.57 1.32 -13.81
CA VAL A 10 13.37 2.41 -14.39
C VAL A 10 14.71 1.85 -14.88
N GLY A 11 15.04 2.07 -16.15
CA GLY A 11 16.32 1.70 -16.72
C GLY A 11 16.25 1.37 -18.21
N HIS A 12 17.38 0.96 -18.78
CA HIS A 12 17.41 0.41 -20.14
C HIS A 12 16.71 -0.95 -20.16
N GLY A 13 15.78 -1.14 -21.09
CA GLY A 13 15.05 -2.39 -21.28
C GLY A 13 13.87 -2.19 -22.20
N ASN A 14 13.34 -3.31 -22.71
CA ASN A 14 12.24 -3.27 -23.67
C ASN A 14 10.93 -2.90 -22.96
N CYS A 15 10.11 -2.14 -23.67
CA CYS A 15 8.77 -1.81 -23.20
C CYS A 15 7.80 -2.94 -23.51
N THR A 16 6.92 -3.24 -22.55
CA THR A 16 5.90 -4.27 -22.69
C THR A 16 4.61 -3.65 -23.19
N LYS A 17 3.92 -4.31 -24.12
CA LYS A 17 2.61 -3.86 -24.59
C LYS A 17 1.58 -3.98 -23.48
N CYS A 18 0.66 -3.02 -23.38
CA CYS A 18 -0.43 -3.12 -22.42
C CYS A 18 -1.27 -4.41 -22.65
N PRO A 19 -1.60 -5.14 -21.58
CA PRO A 19 -2.45 -6.32 -21.68
C PRO A 19 -3.90 -5.93 -22.05
N ALA A 20 -4.72 -6.93 -22.37
CA ALA A 20 -6.11 -6.71 -22.78
C ALA A 20 -6.91 -5.86 -21.76
N ASN A 21 -7.80 -5.01 -22.29
CA ASN A 21 -8.66 -4.11 -21.54
C ASN A 21 -7.92 -3.06 -20.68
N SER A 22 -6.67 -2.75 -21.03
CA SER A 22 -5.86 -1.72 -20.41
C SER A 22 -5.14 -0.88 -21.45
N HIS A 23 -4.85 0.38 -21.14
CA HIS A 23 -4.22 1.30 -22.08
C HIS A 23 -3.40 2.37 -21.34
N SER A 24 -2.16 2.64 -21.77
CA SER A 24 -1.37 3.76 -21.26
C SER A 24 -1.56 4.98 -22.17
N GLU A 25 -2.04 6.08 -21.60
CA GLU A 25 -2.29 7.33 -22.34
C GLU A 25 -1.04 8.22 -22.44
N ALA A 26 -0.04 7.97 -21.58
CA ALA A 26 1.19 8.74 -21.52
C ALA A 26 2.40 7.93 -22.01
N GLU A 27 3.36 8.63 -22.62
CA GLU A 27 4.68 8.06 -22.86
C GLU A 27 5.44 7.85 -21.53
N ALA A 28 6.33 6.85 -21.53
CA ALA A 28 7.09 6.41 -20.37
C ALA A 28 6.22 6.01 -19.17
N SER A 29 4.99 5.55 -19.41
CA SER A 29 4.12 5.06 -18.34
C SER A 29 4.72 3.85 -17.63
N VAL A 30 4.63 3.84 -16.31
CA VAL A 30 5.07 2.74 -15.46
C VAL A 30 4.04 1.63 -15.30
N SER A 31 2.79 1.91 -15.70
CA SER A 31 1.67 0.97 -15.64
C SER A 31 0.64 1.24 -16.74
N CYS A 32 -0.23 0.27 -17.01
CA CYS A 32 -1.38 0.45 -17.90
C CYS A 32 -2.67 0.55 -17.08
N PRO A 33 -3.29 1.72 -16.94
CA PRO A 33 -4.61 1.82 -16.32
C PRO A 33 -5.65 1.00 -17.08
N CYS A 34 -6.67 0.49 -16.37
CA CYS A 34 -7.77 -0.25 -16.97
C CYS A 34 -8.72 0.70 -17.70
N LEU A 35 -9.34 0.21 -18.77
CA LEU A 35 -10.43 0.91 -19.43
C LEU A 35 -11.67 0.96 -18.53
N SER A 36 -12.55 1.93 -18.77
CA SER A 36 -13.82 2.06 -18.04
C SER A 36 -14.64 0.78 -18.07
N GLY A 37 -15.12 0.33 -16.91
CA GLY A 37 -15.87 -0.94 -16.78
C GLY A 37 -15.01 -2.18 -16.57
N TYR A 38 -13.68 -2.04 -16.54
CA TYR A 38 -12.74 -3.11 -16.23
C TYR A 38 -11.94 -2.81 -14.98
N ASN A 39 -11.63 -3.83 -14.19
CA ASN A 39 -10.78 -3.71 -13.01
C ASN A 39 -9.80 -4.88 -12.89
N ARG A 40 -8.70 -4.66 -12.17
CA ARG A 40 -7.79 -5.74 -11.77
C ARG A 40 -8.19 -6.18 -10.37
N THR A 41 -8.48 -7.47 -10.21
CA THR A 41 -8.64 -8.06 -8.89
C THR A 41 -7.25 -8.23 -8.26
N GLU A 42 -7.13 -7.95 -6.97
CA GLU A 42 -5.89 -7.98 -6.16
C GLU A 42 -5.13 -9.33 -6.22
N ALA A 43 -5.76 -10.38 -6.76
CA ALA A 43 -5.21 -11.72 -6.93
C ALA A 43 -4.25 -11.88 -8.13
N HIS A 44 -3.98 -10.84 -8.92
CA HIS A 44 -3.17 -11.01 -10.13
C HIS A 44 -2.09 -9.94 -10.30
N THR A 45 -0.88 -10.39 -10.64
CA THR A 45 0.33 -9.61 -10.92
C THR A 45 0.08 -8.41 -11.85
N PRO A 46 0.91 -7.34 -11.82
CA PRO A 46 0.77 -6.14 -12.69
C PRO A 46 0.78 -6.44 -14.20
N SER A 47 1.12 -7.66 -14.58
CA SER A 47 1.05 -8.22 -15.94
C SER A 47 -0.32 -8.78 -16.34
N SER A 48 -1.30 -8.83 -15.44
CA SER A 48 -2.62 -9.38 -15.72
C SER A 48 -3.53 -8.41 -16.50
N SER A 49 -4.33 -8.97 -17.40
CA SER A 49 -5.37 -8.25 -18.14
C SER A 49 -6.48 -7.76 -17.20
N CYS A 50 -7.07 -6.60 -17.51
CA CYS A 50 -8.22 -6.14 -16.75
C CYS A 50 -9.45 -7.00 -17.10
N ILE A 51 -10.22 -7.37 -16.08
CA ILE A 51 -11.42 -8.20 -16.23
C ILE A 51 -12.64 -7.28 -16.15
N ALA A 52 -13.68 -7.57 -16.93
CA ALA A 52 -14.92 -6.82 -16.89
C ALA A 52 -15.51 -6.91 -15.49
N ILE A 53 -16.02 -5.79 -14.98
CA ILE A 53 -16.75 -5.77 -13.73
C ILE A 53 -18.12 -6.39 -14.04
N GLU A 54 -18.24 -7.70 -13.84
CA GLU A 54 -19.52 -8.40 -13.91
C GLU A 54 -20.39 -7.95 -12.72
N THR A 55 -21.13 -6.86 -12.92
CA THR A 55 -22.18 -6.40 -11.99
C THR A 55 -23.39 -7.35 -11.95
N SER A 56 -23.34 -8.46 -12.69
CA SER A 56 -24.43 -9.41 -12.91
C SER A 56 -24.60 -10.45 -11.78
N ASN A 57 -23.77 -10.45 -10.74
CA ASN A 57 -24.08 -11.18 -9.51
C ASN A 57 -23.84 -10.35 -8.23
N PRO A 58 -24.82 -9.54 -7.79
CA PRO A 58 -24.72 -8.76 -6.54
C PRO A 58 -24.61 -9.64 -5.28
N PHE A 59 -24.69 -10.97 -5.39
CA PHE A 59 -24.70 -11.87 -4.24
C PHE A 59 -23.31 -12.14 -3.61
N LEU A 60 -22.20 -11.86 -4.31
CA LEU A 60 -20.84 -12.08 -3.75
C LEU A 60 -20.16 -10.80 -3.24
N THR A 61 -20.76 -9.62 -3.38
CA THR A 61 -20.15 -8.34 -2.98
C THR A 61 -20.54 -7.88 -1.56
N THR A 62 -21.55 -8.48 -0.92
CA THR A 62 -22.06 -7.98 0.38
C THR A 62 -21.29 -8.49 1.61
N ARG A 63 -20.30 -9.39 1.50
CA ARG A 63 -19.54 -9.85 2.68
C ARG A 63 -18.23 -9.11 2.96
N ASN A 64 -17.76 -8.24 2.06
CA ASN A 64 -16.49 -7.53 2.25
C ASN A 64 -16.60 -5.99 2.18
N LEU A 65 -17.80 -5.42 2.29
CA LEU A 65 -18.01 -3.98 2.60
C LEU A 65 -17.72 -3.67 4.08
N ALA A 66 -16.54 -4.09 4.55
CA ALA A 66 -15.95 -3.62 5.77
C ALA A 66 -14.44 -3.79 5.66
N LEU A 67 -13.79 -2.97 4.82
CA LEU A 67 -12.45 -2.39 5.03
C LEU A 67 -12.21 -1.45 3.84
N GLU A 68 -12.72 -0.24 3.96
CA GLU A 68 -12.60 0.85 3.00
C GLU A 68 -11.27 1.60 3.21
N LYS A 69 -10.50 1.80 2.12
CA LYS A 69 -9.50 2.87 1.87
C LYS A 69 -8.30 2.99 2.85
N ASP A 70 -7.04 3.14 2.45
CA ASP A 70 -6.46 4.04 1.44
C ASP A 70 -5.11 3.48 0.91
N ASP A 71 -4.89 3.44 -0.41
CA ASP A 71 -3.54 3.45 -0.99
C ASP A 71 -3.40 4.72 -1.84
N SER A 72 -3.23 5.85 -1.14
CA SER A 72 -2.66 7.05 -1.74
C SER A 72 -1.17 7.02 -1.48
N GLY A 73 -0.38 6.89 -2.55
CA GLY A 73 1.07 7.02 -2.51
C GLY A 73 1.49 8.25 -1.72
N GLY A 74 2.13 8.02 -0.57
CA GLY A 74 2.60 9.06 0.34
C GLY A 74 3.51 8.49 1.41
N THR A 75 4.80 8.37 1.10
CA THR A 75 5.91 8.36 2.07
C THR A 75 5.83 7.31 3.20
N VAL A 76 6.06 6.04 2.86
CA VAL A 76 6.40 4.97 3.83
C VAL A 76 7.85 5.13 4.34
N THR A 77 8.15 6.26 4.99
CA THR A 77 9.37 6.42 5.81
C THR A 77 9.13 7.33 7.02
N GLY A 78 7.86 7.60 7.39
CA GLY A 78 7.52 8.52 8.48
C GLY A 78 6.60 7.98 9.57
N VAL A 79 6.28 6.67 9.58
CA VAL A 79 5.21 6.12 10.46
C VAL A 79 5.67 5.01 11.41
N ILE A 80 6.98 4.81 11.63
CA ILE A 80 7.47 3.95 12.73
C ILE A 80 7.37 4.65 14.10
N LEU A 81 6.36 5.51 14.34
CA LEU A 81 6.24 6.22 15.62
C LEU A 81 4.82 6.43 16.15
N ALA A 82 3.77 5.91 15.52
CA ALA A 82 2.40 6.19 15.98
C ALA A 82 1.59 4.97 16.44
N ALA A 83 2.24 3.85 16.80
CA ALA A 83 1.59 2.71 17.46
C ALA A 83 2.22 2.35 18.81
N ILE A 84 2.93 3.30 19.42
CA ILE A 84 3.49 3.16 20.78
C ILE A 84 3.14 4.35 21.69
N GLY A 85 1.99 4.96 21.42
CA GLY A 85 1.49 6.18 22.09
C GLY A 85 0.76 5.95 23.41
N GLY A 86 1.35 5.22 24.36
CA GLY A 86 0.85 5.18 25.73
C GLY A 86 1.63 4.22 26.63
N ALA A 87 1.69 2.94 26.24
CA ALA A 87 2.34 1.91 27.06
C ALA A 87 3.85 2.12 27.22
N LEU A 88 4.56 2.60 26.18
CA LEU A 88 6.00 2.88 26.29
C LEU A 88 6.30 4.13 27.12
N LEU A 89 5.47 5.17 27.08
CA LEU A 89 5.65 6.35 27.93
C LEU A 89 5.46 5.97 29.41
N VAL A 90 4.46 5.16 29.73
CA VAL A 90 4.26 4.64 31.08
C VAL A 90 5.45 3.78 31.51
N ALA A 91 5.96 2.89 30.64
CA ALA A 91 7.12 2.06 30.95
C ALA A 91 8.38 2.90 31.21
N VAL A 92 8.67 3.93 30.41
CA VAL A 92 9.85 4.80 30.61
C VAL A 92 9.75 5.59 31.91
N LEU A 93 8.56 6.11 32.26
CA LEU A 93 8.34 6.79 33.54
C LEU A 93 8.54 5.83 34.73
N ILE A 94 8.01 4.60 34.66
CA ILE A 94 8.18 3.59 35.70
C ILE A 94 9.66 3.22 35.86
N ILE A 95 10.38 2.97 34.75
CA ILE A 95 11.81 2.65 34.79
C ILE A 95 12.60 3.82 35.39
N GLY A 96 12.31 5.06 35.01
CA GLY A 96 12.96 6.26 35.56
C GLY A 96 12.75 6.41 37.07
N VAL A 97 11.54 6.15 37.57
CA VAL A 97 11.23 6.16 39.01
C VAL A 97 11.97 5.04 39.74
N LEU A 98 11.99 3.81 39.19
CA LEU A 98 12.69 2.67 39.78
C LEU A 98 14.20 2.89 39.87
N VAL A 99 14.81 3.43 38.80
CA VAL A 99 16.23 3.77 38.77
C VAL A 99 16.55 4.86 39.79
N SER A 100 15.75 5.93 39.84
CA SER A 100 15.92 7.01 40.82
C SER A 100 15.81 6.50 42.26
N TRP A 101 14.86 5.62 42.53
CA TRP A 101 14.68 5.02 43.85
C TRP A 101 15.85 4.11 44.23
N ARG A 102 16.32 3.26 43.30
CA ARG A 102 17.52 2.43 43.49
C ARG A 102 18.77 3.26 43.77
N ILE A 103 18.98 4.37 43.06
CA ILE A 103 20.12 5.27 43.32
C ILE A 103 20.02 5.86 44.72
N LYS A 104 18.83 6.30 45.14
CA LYS A 104 18.64 6.88 46.49
C LYS A 104 18.86 5.84 47.61
N THR A 105 18.51 4.57 47.40
CA THR A 105 18.79 3.50 48.36
C THR A 105 20.27 3.13 48.48
N LYS A 106 21.10 3.42 47.48
CA LYS A 106 22.55 3.15 47.54
C LYS A 106 23.36 4.27 48.21
N ASN A 107 22.78 5.46 48.38
CA ASN A 107 23.45 6.64 48.96
C ASN A 107 23.04 6.89 50.43
N LYS A 108 22.40 5.93 51.09
CA LYS A 108 22.02 5.96 52.50
C LYS A 108 22.47 4.67 53.15
#